data_AF-A0A840TFC6-F1
#
_entry.id   AF-A0A840TFC6-F1
#
_cell.length_a   1.000
_cell.length_b   1.000
_cell.length_c   1.000
_cell.angle_alpha   90.00
_cell.angle_beta   90.00
_cell.angle_gamma   90.00
#
_symmetry.space_group_name_H-M   'P 1'
#
loop_
_entity.id
_entity.type
_entity.pdbx_description
1 polymer ?
#
loop_
_entity_poly.entity_id
_entity_poly.type
_entity_poly.pdbx_seq_one_letter_code
_entity_poly.pdbx_strand_id
1 'polypeptide(L)'
;MKKLVLILGTWLLLGCSSPPEKLGRLDLPKWRQDRGACQGTRTTQVDDLKAEQEQLLGKFANEVGVLLGRPDIHQLGGRNQKYYVYFLEKGVHCDDITKPSEALKVIMRFNAVGLLAEITYQKEPLTQM
;
A
#
# COMPACT_ATOMS: atom_id res chain seq x y z
N MET A 1 -7.11 -54.95 29.87
CA MET A 1 -6.56 -54.29 28.66
C MET A 1 -6.95 -52.82 28.71
N LYS A 2 -6.11 -51.96 29.31
CA LYS A 2 -6.39 -50.53 29.50
C LYS A 2 -5.74 -49.77 28.34
N LYS A 3 -6.54 -48.94 27.67
CA LYS A 3 -6.28 -48.32 26.38
C LYS A 3 -5.00 -47.48 26.42
N LEU A 4 -4.05 -47.81 25.55
CA LEU A 4 -2.79 -47.09 25.39
C LEU A 4 -3.06 -45.77 24.65
N VAL A 5 -2.50 -44.72 25.22
CA VAL A 5 -2.48 -43.32 24.82
C VAL A 5 -1.83 -43.12 23.45
N LEU A 6 -2.39 -42.22 22.63
CA LEU A 6 -1.64 -41.27 21.79
C LEU A 6 -2.63 -40.27 21.17
N ILE A 7 -3.06 -39.29 21.96
CA ILE A 7 -3.63 -38.05 21.40
C ILE A 7 -2.42 -37.22 20.97
N LEU A 8 -2.02 -37.40 19.71
CA LEU A 8 -1.01 -36.56 19.06
C LEU A 8 -1.68 -35.21 18.74
N GLY A 9 -1.73 -34.34 19.75
CA GLY A 9 -2.21 -32.97 19.61
C GLY A 9 -1.29 -32.18 18.69
N THR A 10 -1.66 -32.08 17.41
CA THR A 10 -1.01 -31.17 16.46
C THR A 10 -1.53 -29.75 16.73
N TRP A 11 -0.89 -29.07 17.67
CA TRP A 11 -1.08 -27.64 17.88
C TRP A 11 -0.35 -26.90 16.75
N LEU A 12 -1.01 -26.73 15.61
CA LEU A 12 -0.53 -25.85 14.56
C LEU A 12 -0.59 -24.42 15.10
N LEU A 13 0.59 -23.86 15.37
CA LEU A 13 0.75 -22.49 15.81
C LEU A 13 0.19 -21.54 14.74
N LEU A 14 -0.86 -20.81 15.10
CA LEU A 14 -1.45 -19.74 14.30
C LEU A 14 -0.49 -18.55 14.28
N GLY A 15 0.41 -18.50 13.31
CA GLY A 15 1.24 -17.33 13.04
C GLY A 15 0.50 -16.29 12.20
N CYS A 16 -0.44 -15.55 12.80
CA CYS A 16 -0.92 -14.29 12.22
C CYS A 16 -0.14 -13.13 12.86
N SER A 17 0.81 -12.55 12.14
CA SER A 17 1.38 -11.27 12.54
C SER A 17 0.46 -10.15 12.04
N SER A 18 0.08 -9.24 12.93
CA SER A 18 -0.63 -8.03 12.54
C SER A 18 0.30 -7.11 11.75
N PRO A 19 -0.20 -6.37 10.74
CA PRO A 19 0.58 -5.34 10.09
C PRO A 19 1.08 -4.32 11.12
N PRO A 20 2.26 -3.72 10.92
CA PRO A 20 2.77 -2.72 11.84
C PRO A 20 1.82 -1.50 11.92
N GLU A 21 1.88 -0.82 13.06
CA GLU A 21 1.09 0.39 13.30
C GLU A 21 1.78 1.66 12.78
N LYS A 22 3.10 1.63 12.65
CA LYS A 22 3.89 2.78 12.20
C LYS A 22 4.96 2.38 11.21
N LEU A 23 5.27 3.31 10.32
CA LEU A 23 6.52 3.37 9.57
C LEU A 23 7.16 4.71 9.92
N GLY A 24 8.13 4.71 10.85
CA GLY A 24 8.63 5.94 11.46
C GLY A 24 7.50 6.80 12.02
N ARG A 25 7.29 7.99 11.43
CA ARG A 25 6.21 8.91 11.82
C ARG A 25 4.84 8.61 11.21
N LEU A 26 4.78 7.83 10.12
CA LEU A 26 3.55 7.53 9.40
C LEU A 26 2.62 6.61 10.22
N ASP A 27 1.38 7.03 10.43
CA ASP A 27 0.31 6.25 11.09
C ASP A 27 -0.36 5.34 10.05
N LEU A 28 0.10 4.09 10.01
CA LEU A 28 -0.32 3.10 9.01
C LEU A 28 -1.80 2.72 9.14
N PRO A 29 -2.39 2.52 10.35
CA PRO A 29 -3.82 2.31 10.50
C PRO A 29 -4.65 3.44 9.91
N LYS A 30 -4.36 4.70 10.23
CA LYS A 30 -5.08 5.86 9.68
C LYS A 30 -4.91 5.97 8.17
N TRP A 31 -3.70 5.74 7.68
CA TRP A 31 -3.42 5.72 6.24
C TRP A 31 -4.26 4.70 5.49
N ARG A 32 -4.33 3.47 6.02
CA ARG A 32 -5.08 2.34 5.43
C ARG A 32 -6.60 2.56 5.46
N GLN A 33 -7.11 3.30 6.44
CA GLN A 33 -8.55 3.59 6.58
C GLN A 33 -9.05 4.64 5.57
N ASP A 34 -8.18 5.54 5.10
CA ASP A 34 -8.52 6.59 4.16
C ASP A 34 -8.21 6.21 2.70
N ARG A 35 -8.86 5.14 2.22
CA ARG A 35 -8.73 4.69 0.83
C ARG A 35 -9.20 5.79 -0.12
N GLY A 36 -8.39 6.11 -1.12
CA GLY A 36 -8.62 7.22 -2.04
C GLY A 36 -8.42 8.62 -1.43
N ALA A 37 -7.91 8.77 -0.21
CA ALA A 37 -7.76 10.07 0.46
C ALA A 37 -9.06 10.90 0.60
N CYS A 38 -10.24 10.27 0.45
CA CYS A 38 -11.52 10.97 0.41
C CYS A 38 -11.94 11.55 1.76
N GLN A 39 -11.34 11.09 2.87
CA GLN A 39 -11.54 11.61 4.22
C GLN A 39 -10.50 12.68 4.60
N GLY A 40 -9.47 12.91 3.77
CA GLY A 40 -8.43 13.91 3.99
C GLY A 40 -7.33 13.49 4.97
N THR A 41 -7.41 12.32 5.58
CA THR A 41 -6.42 11.78 6.53
C THR A 41 -5.05 11.60 5.88
N ARG A 42 -4.97 11.09 4.64
CA ARG A 42 -3.69 10.95 3.92
C ARG A 42 -3.03 12.30 3.64
N THR A 43 -3.82 13.35 3.41
CA THR A 43 -3.32 14.72 3.20
C THR A 43 -2.48 15.18 4.39
N THR A 44 -2.91 14.83 5.61
CA THR A 44 -2.20 15.19 6.86
C THR A 44 -0.91 14.41 7.07
N GLN A 45 -0.67 13.35 6.29
CA GLN A 45 0.45 12.42 6.45
C GLN A 45 1.42 12.45 5.26
N VAL A 46 1.27 13.38 4.31
CA VAL A 46 2.11 13.45 3.10
C VAL A 46 3.58 13.66 3.45
N ASP A 47 3.87 14.57 4.39
CA ASP A 47 5.26 14.85 4.79
C ASP A 47 5.86 13.70 5.59
N ASP A 48 5.06 13.00 6.39
CA ASP A 48 5.49 11.78 7.07
C ASP A 48 5.77 10.66 6.05
N LEU A 49 4.95 10.48 5.00
CA LEU A 49 5.24 9.51 3.94
C LEU A 49 6.57 9.85 3.22
N LYS A 50 6.80 11.12 2.88
CA LYS A 50 8.03 11.56 2.22
C LYS A 50 9.26 11.33 3.09
N ALA A 51 9.16 11.59 4.40
CA ALA A 51 10.26 11.38 5.34
C ALA A 51 10.68 9.90 5.42
N GLU A 52 9.72 8.99 5.24
CA GLU A 52 9.93 7.55 5.42
C GLU A 52 10.03 6.78 4.10
N GLN A 53 10.03 7.48 2.95
CA GLN A 53 10.00 6.88 1.62
C GLN A 53 11.23 6.00 1.33
N GLU A 54 12.38 6.34 1.90
CA GLU A 54 13.61 5.55 1.77
C GLU A 54 13.46 4.16 2.38
N GLN A 55 12.64 4.02 3.43
CA GLN A 55 12.34 2.72 4.02
C GLN A 55 11.45 1.85 3.12
N LEU A 56 10.76 2.45 2.16
CA LEU A 56 9.90 1.75 1.20
C LEU A 56 10.67 1.28 -0.04
N LEU A 57 11.68 2.04 -0.46
CA LEU A 57 12.49 1.69 -1.62
C LEU A 57 13.15 0.31 -1.43
N GLY A 58 13.12 -0.50 -2.49
CA GLY A 58 13.62 -1.86 -2.47
C GLY A 58 12.73 -2.89 -1.77
N LYS A 59 11.57 -2.51 -1.20
CA LYS A 59 10.59 -3.49 -0.70
C LYS A 59 9.83 -4.17 -1.83
N PHE A 60 9.43 -5.42 -1.62
CA PHE A 60 8.53 -6.08 -2.56
C PHE A 60 7.12 -5.48 -2.51
N ALA A 61 6.39 -5.57 -3.62
CA ALA A 61 5.03 -5.04 -3.73
C ALA A 61 4.07 -5.55 -2.64
N ASN A 62 4.21 -6.81 -2.21
CA ASN A 62 3.42 -7.36 -1.11
C ASN A 62 3.76 -6.72 0.24
N GLU A 63 5.04 -6.45 0.53
CA GLU A 63 5.45 -5.75 1.76
C GLU A 63 4.89 -4.32 1.78
N VAL A 64 5.00 -3.60 0.65
CA VAL A 64 4.39 -2.27 0.51
C VAL A 64 2.88 -2.33 0.74
N GLY A 65 2.22 -3.36 0.21
CA GLY A 65 0.79 -3.60 0.42
C GLY A 65 0.42 -3.94 1.87
N VAL A 66 1.29 -4.63 2.61
CA VAL A 66 1.11 -4.89 4.04
C VAL A 66 1.20 -3.58 4.85
N LEU A 67 2.15 -2.71 4.51
CA LEU A 67 2.35 -1.42 5.18
C LEU A 67 1.22 -0.42 4.86
N LEU A 68 1.04 -0.12 3.58
CA LEU A 68 0.19 0.98 3.10
C LEU A 68 -1.24 0.53 2.74
N GLY A 69 -1.51 -0.78 2.77
CA GLY A 69 -2.78 -1.34 2.35
C GLY A 69 -2.87 -1.52 0.83
N ARG A 70 -4.07 -1.86 0.34
CA ARG A 70 -4.32 -2.00 -1.09
C ARG A 70 -4.20 -0.63 -1.77
N PRO A 71 -3.49 -0.52 -2.91
CA PRO A 71 -3.44 0.72 -3.67
C PRO A 71 -4.82 1.10 -4.20
N ASP A 72 -5.02 2.40 -4.41
CA ASP A 72 -6.26 2.91 -4.98
C ASP A 72 -6.37 2.50 -6.45
N ILE A 73 -5.25 2.57 -7.17
CA ILE A 73 -5.11 2.05 -8.54
C ILE A 73 -3.91 1.12 -8.60
N HIS A 74 -4.11 -0.06 -9.18
CA HIS A 74 -3.06 -1.01 -9.52
C HIS A 74 -3.03 -1.15 -11.03
N GLN A 75 -1.93 -0.68 -11.64
CA GLN A 75 -1.75 -0.68 -13.09
C GLN A 75 -0.52 -1.49 -13.47
N LEU A 76 -0.62 -2.18 -14.60
CA LEU A 76 0.53 -2.74 -15.30
C LEU A 76 0.87 -1.80 -16.45
N GLY A 77 2.12 -1.34 -16.52
CA GLY A 77 2.60 -0.53 -17.63
C GLY A 77 3.47 -1.34 -18.58
N GLY A 78 4.26 -0.63 -19.40
CA GLY A 78 5.17 -1.25 -20.35
C GLY A 78 6.18 -2.20 -19.70
N ARG A 79 6.60 -3.24 -20.44
CA ARG A 79 7.67 -4.17 -20.03
C ARG A 79 7.44 -4.86 -18.67
N ASN A 80 6.18 -5.20 -18.36
CA ASN A 80 5.78 -5.83 -17.09
C ASN A 80 6.09 -5.00 -15.84
N GLN A 81 6.20 -3.67 -15.99
CA GLN A 81 6.27 -2.78 -14.84
C GLN A 81 4.92 -2.74 -14.14
N LYS A 82 4.97 -2.65 -12.82
CA LYS A 82 3.79 -2.55 -11.96
C LYS A 82 3.79 -1.19 -11.29
N TYR A 83 2.63 -0.59 -11.18
CA TYR A 83 2.42 0.71 -10.56
C TYR A 83 1.34 0.59 -9.50
N TYR A 84 1.67 1.04 -8.28
CA TYR A 84 0.71 1.30 -7.23
C TYR A 84 0.50 2.79 -7.11
N VAL A 85 -0.75 3.22 -7.18
CA VAL A 85 -1.11 4.62 -7.01
C VAL A 85 -1.94 4.77 -5.75
N TYR A 86 -1.57 5.73 -4.91
CA TYR A 86 -2.37 6.18 -3.78
C TYR A 86 -2.67 7.66 -3.96
N PHE A 87 -3.94 8.04 -3.92
CA PHE A 87 -4.32 9.44 -3.80
C PHE A 87 -3.93 9.95 -2.42
N LEU A 88 -3.50 11.21 -2.38
CA LEU A 88 -3.02 11.91 -1.18
C LEU A 88 -3.94 13.07 -0.77
N GLU A 89 -4.81 13.52 -1.66
CA GLU A 89 -5.83 14.52 -1.38
C GLU A 89 -7.16 14.14 -2.03
N LYS A 90 -8.25 14.71 -1.54
CA LYS A 90 -9.58 14.51 -2.13
C LYS A 90 -9.63 15.08 -3.55
N GLY A 91 -10.34 14.38 -4.45
CA GLY A 91 -10.60 14.86 -5.80
C GLY A 91 -11.79 14.16 -6.44
N VAL A 92 -11.97 14.40 -7.75
CA VAL A 92 -13.11 13.87 -8.52
C VAL A 92 -13.21 12.33 -8.50
N HIS A 93 -12.10 11.63 -8.28
CA HIS A 93 -12.06 10.18 -8.16
C HIS A 93 -12.83 9.63 -6.95
N CYS A 94 -13.09 10.47 -5.94
CA CYS A 94 -13.91 10.09 -4.78
C CYS A 94 -15.38 9.90 -5.13
N ASP A 95 -15.87 10.66 -6.12
CA ASP A 95 -17.23 10.56 -6.61
C ASP A 95 -17.32 9.60 -7.82
N ASP A 96 -16.32 9.63 -8.69
CA ASP A 96 -16.24 8.78 -9.87
C ASP A 96 -14.78 8.47 -10.25
N ILE A 97 -14.34 7.26 -9.93
CA ILE A 97 -12.95 6.82 -10.17
C ILE A 97 -12.58 6.70 -11.65
N THR A 98 -13.55 6.71 -12.56
CA THR A 98 -13.28 6.66 -14.00
C THR A 98 -12.89 8.03 -14.56
N LYS A 99 -13.16 9.11 -13.82
CA LYS A 99 -12.83 10.47 -14.26
C LYS A 99 -11.35 10.80 -13.98
N PRO A 100 -10.67 11.47 -14.93
CA PRO A 100 -9.32 11.97 -14.73
C PRO A 100 -9.25 12.88 -13.49
N SER A 101 -8.41 12.53 -12.52
CA SER A 101 -8.27 13.28 -11.27
C SER A 101 -6.93 14.01 -11.20
N GLU A 102 -7.01 15.31 -10.92
CA GLU A 102 -5.86 16.20 -10.65
C GLU A 102 -5.43 16.23 -9.17
N ALA A 103 -6.09 15.43 -8.32
CA ALA A 103 -5.66 15.26 -6.93
C ALA A 103 -4.21 14.76 -6.87
N LEU A 104 -3.41 15.35 -5.99
CA LEU A 104 -2.09 14.88 -5.61
C LEU A 104 -2.14 13.39 -5.32
N LYS A 105 -1.23 12.65 -5.94
CA LYS A 105 -1.09 11.21 -5.78
C LYS A 105 0.39 10.84 -5.67
N VAL A 106 0.66 9.73 -5.00
CA VAL A 106 1.97 9.08 -5.05
C VAL A 106 1.87 7.86 -5.97
N ILE A 107 2.83 7.74 -6.88
CA ILE A 107 2.96 6.64 -7.81
C ILE A 107 4.22 5.87 -7.43
N MET A 108 4.05 4.59 -7.15
CA MET A 108 5.09 3.66 -6.75
C MET A 108 5.35 2.67 -7.88
N ARG A 109 6.49 2.80 -8.55
CA ARG A 109 6.87 1.94 -9.68
C ARG A 109 7.72 0.79 -9.20
N PHE A 110 7.26 -0.42 -9.49
CA PHE A 110 8.00 -1.65 -9.23
C PHE A 110 8.72 -2.12 -10.50
N ASN A 111 9.94 -2.61 -10.33
CA ASN A 111 10.71 -3.21 -11.41
C ASN A 111 10.19 -4.62 -11.78
N ALA A 112 10.81 -5.25 -12.78
CA ALA A 112 10.40 -6.56 -13.27
C ALA A 112 10.52 -7.70 -12.24
N VAL A 113 11.32 -7.53 -11.17
CA VAL A 113 11.44 -8.50 -10.07
C VAL A 113 10.53 -8.17 -8.89
N GLY A 114 9.72 -7.11 -8.99
CA GLY A 114 8.69 -6.75 -8.01
C GLY A 114 9.16 -5.87 -6.86
N LEU A 115 10.38 -5.30 -6.93
CA LEU A 115 10.91 -4.36 -5.95
C LEU A 115 10.51 -2.93 -6.28
N LEU A 116 10.16 -2.14 -5.27
CA LEU A 116 9.86 -0.72 -5.41
C LEU A 116 11.13 0.04 -5.83
N ALA A 117 11.12 0.57 -7.06
CA ALA A 117 12.28 1.22 -7.66
C ALA A 117 12.17 2.75 -7.64
N GLU A 118 10.96 3.30 -7.79
CA GLU A 118 10.73 4.74 -7.82
C GLU A 118 9.44 5.12 -7.11
N ILE A 119 9.46 6.30 -6.50
CA ILE A 119 8.32 6.94 -5.85
C ILE A 119 8.22 8.35 -6.41
N THR A 120 7.11 8.69 -7.04
CA THR A 120 6.87 10.02 -7.63
C THR A 120 5.58 10.62 -7.09
N TYR A 121 5.56 11.93 -6.92
CA TYR A 121 4.41 12.69 -6.44
C TYR A 121 3.96 13.64 -7.53
N GLN A 122 2.70 13.58 -7.94
CA GLN A 122 2.23 14.34 -9.08
C GLN A 122 0.73 14.63 -9.00
N LYS A 123 0.27 15.65 -9.73
CA LYS A 123 -1.16 16.01 -9.81
C LYS A 123 -1.78 15.58 -11.14
N GLU A 124 -0.97 15.56 -12.20
CA GLU A 124 -1.32 15.22 -13.56
C GLU A 124 -2.16 13.93 -13.64
N PRO A 125 -3.32 13.96 -14.33
CA PRO A 125 -4.15 12.78 -14.49
C PRO A 125 -3.36 11.59 -15.09
N LEU A 126 -3.81 10.37 -14.80
CA LEU A 126 -3.11 9.17 -15.26
C LEU A 126 -3.40 8.95 -16.75
N THR A 127 -2.57 9.51 -17.62
CA THR A 127 -2.76 9.49 -19.08
C THR A 127 -1.83 8.51 -19.80
N GLN A 128 -1.63 7.32 -19.23
CA GLN A 128 -0.72 6.22 -19.65
C GLN A 128 0.62 6.19 -18.89
N MET A 129 0.92 5.04 -18.30
CA MET A 129 2.16 4.67 -17.57
C MET A 129 2.75 3.39 -18.16
#